data_AF-A0ABC8W7Q5-F1
#
_entry.id   AF-A0ABC8W7Q5-F1
#
_cell.length_a   1.000
_cell.length_b   1.000
_cell.length_c   1.000
_cell.angle_alpha   90.00
_cell.angle_beta   90.00
_cell.angle_gamma   90.00
#
_symmetry.space_group_name_H-M   'P 1'
#
loop_
_entity.id
_entity.type
_entity.pdbx_description
1 polymer ?
#
loop_
_entity_poly.entity_id
_entity_poly.type
_entity_poly.pdbx_seq_one_letter_code
_entity_poly.pdbx_strand_id
1 'polypeptide(L)'
;MVVTGAGMSTESGIPDYRSPNGAYSTGFKPLTHQEFVRSIRARRRYWARSYAGWRRFTRAQPNAAHYALASLERIGRVQWMVTQNVDRLHHRAGSKPLELHGSVYEAICLDCGTSISRESFQEQVKDLNPKWAQAIDSLQVAQPGSDKSFGMQQRPDGDIEIDEKFWEQDFEIPNCHQCGGVLKPDVVMFGDNVPQERAESAKEAARKCDALLVVGSALMTMSAFRLARLAHEANAPIAAVSIGETRADSILSLKINARCGEILPRILQMGSLSVPNAS
;
A
#
# COMPACT_ATOMS: atom_id res chain seq x y z
N MET A 1 9.53 10.32 -14.59
CA MET A 1 8.94 9.17 -13.84
C MET A 1 8.51 9.63 -12.45
N VAL A 2 7.47 9.02 -11.88
CA VAL A 2 7.02 9.25 -10.50
C VAL A 2 7.06 7.95 -9.70
N VAL A 3 7.57 7.98 -8.47
CA VAL A 3 7.51 6.88 -7.50
C VAL A 3 6.73 7.32 -6.28
N THR A 4 5.65 6.61 -5.93
CA THR A 4 4.84 6.94 -4.75
C THR A 4 4.93 5.89 -3.65
N GLY A 5 4.71 6.32 -2.40
CA GLY A 5 4.61 5.44 -1.23
C GLY A 5 3.47 5.81 -0.30
N ALA A 6 3.42 5.15 0.87
CA ALA A 6 2.25 5.19 1.75
C ALA A 6 1.93 6.59 2.28
N GLY A 7 2.92 7.48 2.38
CA GLY A 7 2.74 8.88 2.75
C GLY A 7 1.74 9.62 1.87
N MET A 8 1.61 9.23 0.60
CA MET A 8 0.61 9.78 -0.34
C MET A 8 -0.84 9.52 0.10
N SER A 9 -1.09 8.42 0.82
CA SER A 9 -2.44 7.97 1.18
C SER A 9 -2.82 8.33 2.63
N THR A 10 -1.92 8.95 3.39
CA THR A 10 -2.17 9.39 4.77
C THR A 10 -3.31 10.40 4.87
N GLU A 11 -3.38 11.35 3.93
CA GLU A 11 -4.46 12.34 3.83
C GLU A 11 -5.79 11.73 3.35
N SER A 12 -5.77 10.44 2.95
CA SER A 12 -6.96 9.64 2.63
C SER A 12 -7.43 8.77 3.80
N GLY A 13 -6.79 8.89 4.97
CA GLY A 13 -7.11 8.10 6.16
C GLY A 13 -6.48 6.70 6.19
N ILE A 14 -5.55 6.38 5.27
CA ILE A 14 -4.78 5.14 5.27
C ILE A 14 -3.43 5.41 5.98
N PRO A 15 -3.13 4.74 7.10
CA PRO A 15 -1.90 4.99 7.84
C PRO A 15 -0.66 4.59 7.02
N ASP A 16 0.45 5.29 7.25
CA ASP A 16 1.75 4.83 6.76
C ASP A 16 2.45 3.92 7.77
N TYR A 17 3.66 3.49 7.43
CA TYR A 17 4.42 2.57 8.30
C TYR A 17 5.35 3.29 9.27
N ARG A 18 5.91 4.45 8.90
CA ARG A 18 7.14 4.98 9.51
C ARG A 18 7.03 6.41 10.05
N SER A 19 5.93 7.12 9.79
CA SER A 19 5.72 8.43 10.42
C SER A 19 5.58 8.28 11.94
N PRO A 20 5.64 9.38 12.72
CA PRO A 20 5.42 9.32 14.17
C PRO A 20 4.11 8.62 14.58
N ASN A 21 3.08 8.71 13.74
CA ASN A 21 1.78 8.05 13.93
C ASN A 21 1.61 6.83 12.99
N GLY A 22 2.69 6.34 12.40
CA GLY A 22 2.69 5.19 11.49
C GLY A 22 2.72 3.86 12.23
N ALA A 23 2.39 2.77 11.54
CA ALA A 23 2.20 1.46 12.16
C ALA A 23 3.38 0.99 13.06
N TYR A 24 4.63 1.29 12.70
CA TYR A 24 5.78 0.86 13.49
C TYR A 24 5.93 1.57 14.84
N SER A 25 5.35 2.77 15.01
CA SER A 25 5.40 3.47 16.30
C SER A 25 4.54 2.76 17.36
N THR A 26 3.60 1.91 16.97
CA THR A 26 2.79 1.08 17.87
C THR A 26 3.37 -0.31 18.12
N GLY A 27 4.64 -0.55 17.73
CA GLY A 27 5.29 -1.86 17.84
C GLY A 27 4.80 -2.92 16.84
N PHE A 28 4.08 -2.51 15.79
CA PHE A 28 3.60 -3.43 14.75
C PHE A 28 4.78 -4.10 14.04
N LYS A 29 4.74 -5.44 13.98
CA LYS A 29 5.67 -6.24 13.18
C LYS A 29 4.93 -6.80 11.97
N PRO A 30 5.36 -6.49 10.74
CA PRO A 30 4.71 -7.01 9.55
C PRO A 30 4.92 -8.52 9.46
N LEU A 31 3.87 -9.23 9.05
CA LEU A 31 3.96 -10.66 8.77
C LEU A 31 4.85 -10.86 7.53
N THR A 32 5.82 -11.78 7.64
CA THR A 32 6.69 -12.15 6.53
C THR A 32 6.04 -13.17 5.61
N HIS A 33 6.51 -13.24 4.36
CA HIS A 33 6.11 -14.25 3.41
C HIS A 33 6.33 -15.67 3.94
N GLN A 34 7.50 -15.92 4.53
CA GLN A 34 7.87 -17.23 5.05
C GLN A 34 6.93 -17.67 6.19
N GLU A 35 6.59 -16.76 7.10
CA GLU A 35 5.62 -17.05 8.16
C GLU A 35 4.22 -17.33 7.61
N PHE A 36 3.75 -16.56 6.63
CA PHE A 36 2.45 -16.76 5.99
C PHE A 36 2.37 -18.13 5.31
N VAL A 37 3.39 -18.50 4.53
CA VAL A 37 3.41 -19.78 3.80
C VAL A 37 3.48 -20.97 4.76
N ARG A 38 4.29 -20.89 5.81
CA ARG A 38 4.59 -22.04 6.69
C ARG A 38 3.57 -22.27 7.80
N SER A 39 2.77 -21.26 8.18
CA SER A 39 1.91 -21.35 9.36
C SER A 39 0.45 -21.03 9.06
N ILE A 40 -0.42 -22.02 9.24
CA ILE A 40 -1.87 -21.80 9.18
C ILE A 40 -2.34 -20.79 10.24
N ARG A 41 -1.71 -20.79 11.43
CA ARG A 41 -1.98 -19.81 12.49
C ARG A 41 -1.67 -18.39 12.02
N ALA A 42 -0.54 -18.20 11.34
CA ALA A 42 -0.17 -16.90 10.78
C ALA A 42 -1.14 -16.44 9.67
N ARG A 43 -1.59 -17.37 8.81
CA ARG A 43 -2.61 -17.07 7.78
C ARG A 43 -3.95 -16.67 8.38
N ARG A 44 -4.41 -17.39 9.43
CA ARG A 44 -5.65 -17.05 10.15
C ARG A 44 -5.56 -15.66 10.74
N ARG A 45 -4.48 -15.36 11.47
CA ARG A 45 -4.23 -14.02 12.01
C ARG A 45 -4.27 -12.94 10.94
N TYR A 46 -3.59 -13.17 9.81
CA TYR A 46 -3.56 -12.21 8.70
C TYR A 46 -4.95 -11.97 8.12
N TRP A 47 -5.64 -13.05 7.70
CA TRP A 47 -6.91 -12.93 7.02
C TRP A 47 -8.04 -12.44 7.93
N ALA A 48 -8.01 -12.78 9.22
CA ALA A 48 -8.97 -12.25 10.20
C ALA A 48 -8.85 -10.73 10.33
N ARG A 49 -7.63 -10.20 10.52
CA ARG A 49 -7.38 -8.75 10.57
C ARG A 49 -7.68 -8.07 9.24
N SER A 50 -7.29 -8.68 8.13
CA SER A 50 -7.55 -8.18 6.78
C SER A 50 -9.05 -8.13 6.48
N TYR A 51 -9.82 -9.12 6.92
CA TYR A 51 -11.28 -9.16 6.77
C TYR A 51 -11.93 -8.00 7.54
N ALA A 52 -11.55 -7.80 8.80
CA ALA A 52 -12.05 -6.70 9.63
C ALA A 52 -11.66 -5.32 9.06
N GLY A 53 -10.43 -5.17 8.58
CA GLY A 53 -9.91 -3.91 8.02
C GLY A 53 -10.40 -3.57 6.62
N TRP A 54 -10.99 -4.52 5.88
CA TRP A 54 -11.35 -4.36 4.47
C TRP A 54 -12.29 -3.17 4.20
N ARG A 55 -13.26 -2.94 5.09
CA ARG A 55 -14.22 -1.83 4.95
C ARG A 55 -13.54 -0.45 5.04
N ARG A 56 -12.46 -0.32 5.81
CA ARG A 56 -11.69 0.94 5.89
C ARG A 56 -10.97 1.22 4.58
N PHE A 57 -10.31 0.21 4.02
CA PHE A 57 -9.59 0.33 2.75
C PHE A 57 -10.52 0.70 1.58
N THR A 58 -11.69 0.07 1.49
CA THR A 58 -12.67 0.36 0.43
C THR A 58 -13.32 1.74 0.56
N ARG A 59 -13.48 2.26 1.78
CA ARG A 59 -14.04 3.60 2.04
C ARG A 59 -13.08 4.74 1.71
N ALA A 60 -11.78 4.53 1.84
CA ALA A 60 -10.78 5.56 1.54
C ALA A 60 -11.00 6.12 0.14
N GLN A 61 -10.85 7.43 -0.04
CA GLN A 61 -11.00 8.11 -1.33
C GLN A 61 -9.67 8.72 -1.76
N PRO A 62 -9.40 8.89 -3.07
CA PRO A 62 -8.23 9.62 -3.51
C PRO A 62 -8.27 11.05 -2.98
N ASN A 63 -7.12 11.55 -2.53
CA ASN A 63 -6.96 12.93 -2.06
C ASN A 63 -6.42 13.85 -3.17
N ALA A 64 -6.24 15.13 -2.86
CA ALA A 64 -5.76 16.15 -3.81
C ALA A 64 -4.44 15.79 -4.50
N ALA A 65 -3.52 15.10 -3.82
CA ALA A 65 -2.25 14.67 -4.39
C ALA A 65 -2.43 13.62 -5.51
N HIS A 66 -3.36 12.67 -5.32
CA HIS A 66 -3.66 11.66 -6.32
C HIS A 66 -4.25 12.29 -7.59
N TYR A 67 -5.24 13.19 -7.43
CA TYR A 67 -5.83 13.91 -8.58
C TYR A 67 -4.83 14.83 -9.28
N ALA A 68 -3.89 15.42 -8.55
CA ALA A 68 -2.84 16.23 -9.15
C ALA A 68 -1.92 15.38 -10.05
N LEU A 69 -1.46 14.23 -9.57
CA LEU A 69 -0.64 13.31 -10.37
C LEU A 69 -1.42 12.74 -11.57
N ALA A 70 -2.69 12.37 -11.39
CA ALA A 70 -3.54 11.92 -12.49
C ALA A 70 -3.70 13.01 -13.57
N SER A 71 -3.75 14.28 -13.16
CA SER A 71 -3.82 15.39 -14.09
C SER A 71 -2.50 15.60 -14.84
N LEU A 72 -1.37 15.50 -14.16
CA LEU A 72 -0.04 15.57 -14.78
C LEU A 72 0.20 14.40 -15.76
N GLU A 73 -0.25 13.20 -15.43
CA GLU A 73 -0.21 12.03 -16.33
C GLU A 73 -1.07 12.27 -17.58
N ARG A 74 -2.30 12.76 -17.41
CA ARG A 74 -3.23 13.06 -18.52
C ARG A 74 -2.67 14.06 -19.53
N ILE A 75 -1.91 15.06 -19.06
CA ILE A 75 -1.28 16.07 -19.93
C ILE A 75 0.13 15.68 -20.40
N GLY A 76 0.54 14.43 -20.21
CA GLY A 76 1.81 13.89 -20.69
C GLY A 76 3.05 14.35 -19.93
N ARG A 77 2.89 14.93 -18.73
CA ARG A 77 4.01 15.36 -17.86
C ARG A 77 4.50 14.25 -16.93
N VAL A 78 3.71 13.20 -16.74
CA VAL A 78 4.12 11.96 -16.06
C VAL A 78 3.99 10.82 -17.06
N GLN A 79 5.13 10.36 -17.59
CA GLN A 79 5.17 9.24 -18.56
C GLN A 79 5.08 7.87 -17.89
N TRP A 80 5.70 7.72 -16.72
CA TRP A 80 5.69 6.48 -15.94
C TRP A 80 5.41 6.78 -14.48
N MET A 81 4.47 6.04 -13.90
CA MET A 81 4.17 6.07 -12.47
C MET A 81 4.34 4.67 -11.89
N VAL A 82 5.10 4.57 -10.80
CA VAL A 82 5.28 3.35 -10.03
C VAL A 82 4.81 3.62 -8.60
N THR A 83 3.92 2.78 -8.08
CA THR A 83 3.44 2.91 -6.69
C THR A 83 3.88 1.71 -5.85
N GLN A 84 4.35 1.99 -4.63
CA GLN A 84 4.52 0.96 -3.60
C GLN A 84 3.19 0.62 -2.90
N ASN A 85 2.18 1.50 -3.04
CA ASN A 85 0.91 1.33 -2.38
C ASN A 85 0.10 0.25 -3.06
N VAL A 86 -0.67 -0.47 -2.26
CA VAL A 86 -1.52 -1.59 -2.66
C VAL A 86 -3.01 -1.22 -2.64
N ASP A 87 -3.33 0.08 -2.47
CA ASP A 87 -4.64 0.63 -2.10
C ASP A 87 -5.56 1.02 -3.27
N ARG A 88 -5.05 0.96 -4.51
CA ARG A 88 -5.71 1.40 -5.75
C ARG A 88 -6.24 2.85 -5.77
N LEU A 89 -5.78 3.74 -4.88
CA LEU A 89 -6.24 5.14 -4.88
C LEU A 89 -5.80 5.92 -6.13
N HIS A 90 -4.63 5.59 -6.69
CA HIS A 90 -4.18 6.15 -7.98
C HIS A 90 -5.11 5.76 -9.14
N HIS A 91 -5.48 4.48 -9.23
CA HIS A 91 -6.42 4.01 -10.25
C HIS A 91 -7.77 4.74 -10.14
N ARG A 92 -8.26 4.92 -8.91
CA ARG A 92 -9.52 5.64 -8.65
C ARG A 92 -9.43 7.14 -8.94
N ALA A 93 -8.24 7.74 -8.88
CA ALA A 93 -8.00 9.12 -9.32
C ALA A 93 -7.88 9.27 -10.85
N GLY A 94 -7.78 8.15 -11.59
CA GLY A 94 -7.64 8.11 -13.04
C GLY A 94 -6.22 7.90 -13.56
N SER A 95 -5.25 7.63 -12.68
CA SER A 95 -3.87 7.28 -13.06
C SER A 95 -3.74 5.81 -13.46
N LYS A 96 -2.65 5.43 -14.16
CA LYS A 96 -2.35 4.03 -14.52
C LYS A 96 -0.97 3.58 -14.04
N PRO A 97 -0.73 3.54 -12.73
CA PRO A 97 0.58 3.17 -12.21
C PRO A 97 0.88 1.68 -12.39
N LEU A 98 2.17 1.36 -12.42
CA LEU A 98 2.66 0.02 -12.12
C LEU A 98 2.65 -0.18 -10.59
N GLU A 99 1.83 -1.11 -10.10
CA GLU A 99 1.72 -1.47 -8.68
C GLU A 99 2.88 -2.37 -8.25
N LEU A 100 4.01 -1.78 -7.83
CA LEU A 100 5.27 -2.48 -7.54
C LEU A 100 5.08 -3.62 -6.53
N HIS A 101 4.25 -3.41 -5.50
CA HIS A 101 3.98 -4.38 -4.45
C HIS A 101 2.65 -5.10 -4.60
N GLY A 102 1.99 -4.97 -5.76
CA GLY A 102 0.70 -5.60 -6.05
C GLY A 102 -0.47 -4.85 -5.44
N SER A 103 -1.55 -5.56 -5.12
CA SER A 103 -2.82 -4.96 -4.72
C SER A 103 -3.52 -5.78 -3.64
N VAL A 104 -4.17 -5.10 -2.68
CA VAL A 104 -5.03 -5.80 -1.70
C VAL A 104 -6.39 -6.19 -2.27
N TYR A 105 -6.68 -5.80 -3.51
CA TYR A 105 -7.95 -6.07 -4.19
C TYR A 105 -7.97 -7.42 -4.92
N GLU A 106 -6.91 -8.21 -4.83
CA GLU A 106 -6.86 -9.58 -5.36
C GLU A 106 -6.27 -10.53 -4.31
N ALA A 107 -6.69 -11.79 -4.35
CA ALA A 107 -5.99 -12.91 -3.75
C ALA A 107 -5.56 -13.89 -4.84
N ILE A 108 -4.41 -14.52 -4.67
CA ILE A 108 -3.80 -15.46 -5.60
C ILE A 108 -3.52 -16.79 -4.92
N CYS A 109 -3.73 -17.88 -5.64
CA CYS A 109 -3.35 -19.20 -5.19
C CYS A 109 -1.82 -19.37 -5.32
N LEU A 110 -1.18 -19.80 -4.23
CA LEU A 110 0.26 -20.06 -4.21
C LEU A 110 0.67 -21.27 -5.06
N ASP A 111 -0.27 -22.18 -5.35
CA ASP A 111 0.04 -23.45 -6.05
C ASP A 111 -0.24 -23.36 -7.55
N CYS A 112 -1.40 -22.80 -7.95
CA CYS A 112 -1.81 -22.75 -9.36
C CYS A 112 -1.85 -21.33 -9.97
N GLY A 113 -1.58 -20.28 -9.17
CA GLY A 113 -1.60 -18.89 -9.65
C GLY A 113 -3.00 -18.31 -9.94
N THR A 114 -4.07 -19.09 -9.77
CA THR A 114 -5.44 -18.60 -9.96
C THR A 114 -5.70 -17.39 -9.08
N SER A 115 -6.20 -16.32 -9.68
CA SER A 115 -6.59 -15.09 -9.00
C SER A 115 -8.09 -15.07 -8.70
N ILE A 116 -8.45 -14.49 -7.57
CA ILE A 116 -9.82 -14.20 -7.14
C ILE A 116 -9.88 -12.76 -6.63
N SER A 117 -10.94 -12.03 -7.00
CA SER A 117 -11.14 -10.67 -6.50
C SER A 117 -11.29 -10.67 -4.98
N ARG A 118 -10.82 -9.60 -4.35
CA ARG A 118 -10.92 -9.47 -2.90
C ARG A 118 -12.37 -9.43 -2.45
N GLU A 119 -13.27 -8.86 -3.23
CA GLU A 119 -14.71 -8.84 -2.97
C GLU A 119 -15.27 -10.27 -2.88
N SER A 120 -15.02 -11.12 -3.89
CA SER A 120 -15.49 -12.49 -3.88
C SER A 120 -14.84 -13.31 -2.75
N PHE A 121 -13.56 -13.10 -2.49
CA PHE A 121 -12.89 -13.71 -1.33
C PHE A 121 -13.56 -13.29 -0.01
N GLN A 122 -13.95 -12.01 0.13
CA GLN A 122 -14.61 -11.52 1.35
C GLN A 122 -15.98 -12.14 1.57
N GLU A 123 -16.75 -12.38 0.51
CA GLU A 123 -18.02 -13.11 0.59
C GLU A 123 -17.79 -14.54 1.06
N GLN A 124 -16.81 -15.25 0.50
CA GLN A 124 -16.48 -16.61 0.93
C GLN A 124 -16.01 -16.66 2.40
N VAL A 125 -15.18 -15.71 2.84
CA VAL A 125 -14.79 -15.62 4.26
C VAL A 125 -16.02 -15.36 5.13
N LYS A 126 -16.94 -14.48 4.72
CA LYS A 126 -18.17 -14.20 5.47
C LYS A 126 -19.02 -15.46 5.63
N ASP A 127 -19.20 -16.23 4.56
CA ASP A 127 -20.03 -17.43 4.54
C ASP A 127 -19.44 -18.55 5.41
N LEU A 128 -18.11 -18.70 5.42
CA LEU A 128 -17.41 -19.64 6.30
C LEU A 128 -17.40 -19.20 7.77
N ASN A 129 -17.53 -17.89 8.03
CA ASN A 129 -17.35 -17.31 9.36
C ASN A 129 -18.55 -16.44 9.79
N PRO A 130 -19.80 -16.96 9.82
CA PRO A 130 -21.00 -16.15 10.00
C PRO A 130 -21.06 -15.43 11.35
N LYS A 131 -20.61 -16.08 12.45
CA LYS A 131 -20.55 -15.47 13.79
C LYS A 131 -19.59 -14.27 13.82
N TRP A 132 -18.47 -14.41 13.14
CA TRP A 132 -17.43 -13.39 13.02
C TRP A 132 -17.90 -12.19 12.19
N ALA A 133 -18.57 -12.46 11.07
CA ALA A 133 -19.18 -11.43 10.25
C ALA A 133 -20.20 -10.60 11.04
N GLN A 134 -21.09 -11.26 11.80
CA GLN A 134 -22.07 -10.58 12.65
C GLN A 134 -21.41 -9.72 13.74
N ALA A 135 -20.35 -10.23 14.39
CA ALA A 135 -19.62 -9.47 15.42
C ALA A 135 -18.98 -8.20 14.84
N ILE A 136 -18.33 -8.30 13.67
CA ILE A 136 -17.71 -7.17 12.98
C ILE A 136 -18.75 -6.14 12.51
N ASP A 137 -19.90 -6.59 12.02
CA ASP A 137 -20.98 -5.69 11.63
C ASP A 137 -21.61 -4.99 12.85
N SER A 138 -21.69 -5.67 14.00
CA SER A 138 -22.22 -5.10 15.25
C SER A 138 -21.27 -4.06 15.87
N LEU A 139 -19.96 -4.28 15.80
CA LEU A 139 -18.94 -3.31 16.22
C LEU A 139 -19.02 -2.00 15.45
N GLN A 140 -19.44 -2.04 14.19
CA GLN A 140 -19.59 -0.85 13.35
C GLN A 140 -20.77 0.04 13.76
N VAL A 141 -21.75 -0.50 14.50
CA VAL A 141 -22.92 0.24 15.01
C VAL A 141 -22.61 0.87 16.38
N ALA A 142 -21.61 0.35 17.09
CA ALA A 142 -21.23 0.83 18.41
C ALA A 142 -20.44 2.15 18.36
N GLN A 143 -20.80 3.10 19.23
CA GLN A 143 -20.07 4.37 19.39
C GLN A 143 -18.66 4.12 19.98
N PRO A 144 -17.69 5.01 19.68
CA PRO A 144 -16.36 4.96 20.32
C PRO A 144 -16.51 4.93 21.85
N GLY A 145 -15.99 3.89 22.50
CA GLY A 145 -15.97 3.78 23.96
C GLY A 145 -17.00 2.85 24.61
N SER A 146 -17.76 2.02 23.86
CA SER A 146 -18.61 1.00 24.48
C SER A 146 -17.88 -0.34 24.66
N ASP A 147 -17.85 -0.87 25.89
CA ASP A 147 -17.24 -2.15 26.32
C ASP A 147 -17.85 -3.43 25.71
N LYS A 148 -18.68 -3.31 24.67
CA LYS A 148 -19.29 -4.45 23.96
C LYS A 148 -18.43 -4.96 22.80
N SER A 149 -17.14 -4.66 22.82
CA SER A 149 -16.22 -5.15 21.81
C SER A 149 -15.81 -6.59 22.11
N PHE A 150 -16.24 -7.51 21.27
CA PHE A 150 -15.95 -8.95 21.24
C PHE A 150 -14.43 -9.26 21.13
N GLY A 151 -13.61 -8.82 22.09
CA GLY A 151 -12.15 -8.92 22.04
C GLY A 151 -11.48 -8.09 20.93
N MET A 152 -12.21 -7.18 20.28
CA MET A 152 -11.71 -6.34 19.19
C MET A 152 -11.55 -4.90 19.65
N GLN A 153 -10.33 -4.46 19.94
CA GLN A 153 -10.07 -3.07 20.33
C GLN A 153 -9.71 -2.23 19.10
N GLN A 154 -10.45 -1.15 18.91
CA GLN A 154 -10.13 -0.14 17.92
C GLN A 154 -8.99 0.72 18.46
N ARG A 155 -7.84 0.69 17.80
CA ARG A 155 -6.71 1.55 18.17
C ARG A 155 -6.98 2.99 17.73
N PRO A 156 -6.36 4.00 18.37
CA PRO A 156 -6.52 5.42 18.00
C PRO A 156 -6.12 5.76 16.56
N ASP A 157 -5.28 4.93 15.93
CA ASP A 157 -4.87 4.99 14.52
C ASP A 157 -5.86 4.27 13.56
N GLY A 158 -6.88 3.62 14.13
CA GLY A 158 -7.92 2.85 13.47
C GLY A 158 -7.51 1.44 13.02
N ASP A 159 -6.36 0.91 13.46
CA ASP A 159 -6.06 -0.52 13.32
C ASP A 159 -6.98 -1.34 14.24
N ILE A 160 -7.35 -2.54 13.80
CA ILE A 160 -8.20 -3.44 14.57
C ILE A 160 -7.28 -4.48 15.20
N GLU A 161 -7.11 -4.34 16.51
CA GLU A 161 -6.49 -5.38 17.30
C GLU A 161 -7.56 -6.40 17.66
N ILE A 162 -7.34 -7.65 17.26
CA ILE A 162 -8.23 -8.75 17.59
C ILE A 162 -7.46 -9.66 18.54
N ASP A 163 -8.01 -9.86 19.74
CA ASP A 163 -7.46 -10.76 20.73
C ASP A 163 -7.22 -12.14 20.09
N GLU A 164 -6.02 -12.66 20.35
CA GLU A 164 -5.48 -13.91 19.82
C GLU A 164 -6.44 -15.10 20.00
N LYS A 165 -7.18 -15.13 21.11
CA LYS A 165 -8.14 -16.21 21.41
C LYS A 165 -9.26 -16.32 20.40
N PHE A 166 -9.60 -15.25 19.67
CA PHE A 166 -10.79 -15.20 18.81
C PHE A 166 -10.56 -15.71 17.39
N TRP A 167 -9.35 -15.60 16.84
CA TRP A 167 -9.03 -16.08 15.48
C TRP A 167 -8.25 -17.40 15.48
N GLU A 168 -7.66 -17.81 16.60
CA GLU A 168 -6.81 -19.00 16.66
C GLU A 168 -7.61 -20.31 16.48
N GLN A 169 -8.84 -20.39 16.99
CA GLN A 169 -9.66 -21.60 16.97
C GLN A 169 -10.82 -21.59 15.94
N ASP A 170 -11.37 -20.42 15.58
CA ASP A 170 -12.66 -20.31 14.88
C ASP A 170 -12.64 -19.54 13.55
N PHE A 171 -11.47 -19.21 12.99
CA PHE A 171 -11.39 -18.50 11.70
C PHE A 171 -11.01 -19.45 10.55
N GLU A 172 -11.96 -19.65 9.64
CA GLU A 172 -11.80 -20.44 8.42
C GLU A 172 -11.42 -19.57 7.22
N ILE A 173 -10.49 -20.06 6.41
CA ILE A 173 -9.98 -19.37 5.23
C ILE A 173 -10.41 -20.16 4.00
N PRO A 174 -11.01 -19.52 2.99
CA PRO A 174 -11.30 -20.18 1.73
C PRO A 174 -10.02 -20.75 1.08
N ASN A 175 -10.13 -21.96 0.54
CA ASN A 175 -9.10 -22.54 -0.30
C ASN A 175 -9.35 -22.17 -1.77
N CYS A 176 -8.34 -22.32 -2.61
CA CYS A 176 -8.49 -22.12 -4.05
C CYS A 176 -9.54 -23.07 -4.63
N HIS A 177 -10.53 -22.53 -5.34
CA HIS A 177 -11.59 -23.31 -5.96
C HIS A 177 -11.10 -24.23 -7.11
N GLN A 178 -9.91 -23.96 -7.69
CA GLN A 178 -9.35 -24.76 -8.78
C GLN A 178 -8.53 -25.96 -8.30
N CYS A 179 -7.71 -25.79 -7.26
CA CYS A 179 -6.76 -26.83 -6.82
C CYS A 179 -6.79 -27.14 -5.32
N GLY A 180 -7.62 -26.46 -4.52
CA GLY A 180 -7.64 -26.57 -3.06
C GLY A 180 -6.45 -25.89 -2.35
N GLY A 181 -5.59 -25.21 -3.10
CA GLY A 181 -4.37 -24.57 -2.62
C GLY A 181 -4.59 -23.33 -1.76
N VAL A 182 -3.49 -22.86 -1.14
CA VAL A 182 -3.52 -21.71 -0.23
C VAL A 182 -3.69 -20.40 -0.99
N LEU A 183 -4.64 -19.57 -0.57
CA LEU A 183 -4.82 -18.21 -1.06
C LEU A 183 -4.02 -17.19 -0.23
N LYS A 184 -3.22 -16.38 -0.92
CA LYS A 184 -2.46 -15.23 -0.38
C LYS A 184 -3.00 -13.95 -1.02
N PRO A 185 -3.10 -12.80 -0.33
CA PRO A 185 -3.29 -11.52 -1.01
C PRO A 185 -2.23 -11.34 -2.12
N ASP A 186 -2.58 -10.71 -3.24
CA ASP A 186 -1.62 -10.36 -4.30
C ASP A 186 -0.76 -9.16 -3.89
N VAL A 187 -0.12 -9.26 -2.73
CA VAL A 187 0.84 -8.27 -2.24
C VAL A 187 2.19 -8.91 -2.02
N VAL A 188 3.24 -8.15 -2.33
CA VAL A 188 4.62 -8.52 -2.03
C VAL A 188 4.84 -8.32 -0.53
N MET A 189 4.88 -9.43 0.22
CA MET A 189 5.11 -9.40 1.67
C MET A 189 6.59 -9.13 1.99
N PHE A 190 6.89 -8.82 3.25
CA PHE A 190 8.29 -8.75 3.69
C PHE A 190 8.96 -10.12 3.54
N GLY A 191 10.15 -10.13 2.94
CA GLY A 191 10.86 -11.37 2.61
C GLY A 191 10.38 -12.08 1.33
N ASP A 192 9.40 -11.50 0.63
CA ASP A 192 8.97 -11.92 -0.71
C ASP A 192 9.74 -11.19 -1.81
N ASN A 193 9.64 -11.69 -3.05
CA ASN A 193 10.21 -11.05 -4.23
C ASN A 193 9.13 -10.34 -5.05
N VAL A 194 9.45 -9.14 -5.52
CA VAL A 194 8.65 -8.49 -6.57
C VAL A 194 8.70 -9.38 -7.82
N PRO A 195 7.55 -9.69 -8.47
CA PRO A 195 7.54 -10.45 -9.72
C PRO A 195 8.52 -9.88 -10.74
N GLN A 196 9.29 -10.74 -11.41
CA GLN A 196 10.42 -10.33 -12.24
C GLN A 196 10.01 -9.34 -13.33
N GLU A 197 8.94 -9.64 -14.07
CA GLU A 197 8.43 -8.77 -15.13
C GLU A 197 8.10 -7.36 -14.63
N ARG A 198 7.43 -7.28 -13.48
CA ARG A 198 7.08 -6.02 -12.81
C ARG A 198 8.33 -5.27 -12.36
N ALA A 199 9.30 -5.98 -11.79
CA ALA A 199 10.57 -5.39 -11.35
C ALA A 199 11.38 -4.85 -12.54
N GLU A 200 11.49 -5.60 -13.63
CA GLU A 200 12.23 -5.17 -14.83
C GLU A 200 11.53 -3.98 -15.51
N SER A 201 10.21 -4.00 -15.62
CA SER A 201 9.43 -2.87 -16.17
C SER A 201 9.66 -1.58 -15.37
N ALA A 202 9.66 -1.66 -14.03
CA ALA A 202 9.92 -0.50 -13.18
C ALA A 202 11.37 -0.01 -13.28
N LYS A 203 12.34 -0.93 -13.34
CA LYS A 203 13.77 -0.58 -13.51
C LYS A 203 14.02 0.08 -14.87
N GLU A 204 13.38 -0.41 -15.92
CA GLU A 204 13.53 0.12 -17.26
C GLU A 204 12.97 1.55 -17.36
N ALA A 205 11.80 1.80 -16.77
CA ALA A 205 11.27 3.16 -16.65
C ALA A 205 12.21 4.10 -15.88
N ALA A 206 12.87 3.60 -14.82
CA ALA A 206 13.81 4.39 -14.04
C ALA A 206 15.10 4.73 -14.81
N ARG A 207 15.61 3.82 -15.66
CA ARG A 207 16.79 4.11 -16.50
C ARG A 207 16.49 5.08 -17.64
N LYS A 208 15.26 5.11 -18.12
CA LYS A 208 14.83 5.92 -19.28
C LYS A 208 14.23 7.27 -18.91
N CYS A 209 13.98 7.54 -17.62
CA CYS A 209 13.39 8.80 -17.22
C CYS A 209 14.39 9.95 -17.33
N ASP A 210 13.89 11.10 -17.74
CA ASP A 210 14.61 12.39 -17.79
C ASP A 210 14.58 13.12 -16.44
N ALA A 211 13.64 12.76 -15.55
CA ALA A 211 13.59 13.19 -14.16
C ALA A 211 12.79 12.17 -13.32
N LEU A 212 13.11 12.07 -12.02
CA LEU A 212 12.37 11.26 -11.07
C LEU A 212 11.77 12.12 -9.96
N LEU A 213 10.46 11.99 -9.73
CA LEU A 213 9.77 12.56 -8.57
C LEU A 213 9.36 11.48 -7.58
N VAL A 214 9.87 11.54 -6.35
CA VAL A 214 9.50 10.67 -5.24
C VAL A 214 8.43 11.35 -4.40
N VAL A 215 7.30 10.69 -4.14
CA VAL A 215 6.18 11.31 -3.43
C VAL A 215 5.68 10.43 -2.28
N GLY A 216 5.71 10.96 -1.07
CA GLY A 216 5.22 10.27 0.13
C GLY A 216 5.91 8.93 0.39
N SER A 217 7.21 8.82 0.10
CA SER A 217 7.97 7.60 0.37
C SER A 217 9.31 7.91 1.01
N ALA A 218 9.59 7.19 2.11
CA ALA A 218 10.91 7.19 2.73
C ALA A 218 11.97 6.39 1.92
N LEU A 219 11.54 5.64 0.89
CA LEU A 219 12.40 4.76 0.08
C LEU A 219 13.28 3.80 0.89
N MET A 220 12.81 3.36 2.06
CA MET A 220 13.60 2.48 2.92
C MET A 220 13.70 1.06 2.35
N THR A 221 12.70 0.61 1.61
CA THR A 221 12.68 -0.69 0.95
C THR A 221 13.60 -0.70 -0.27
N MET A 222 14.40 -1.75 -0.41
CA MET A 222 15.33 -1.86 -1.53
C MET A 222 14.64 -1.91 -2.90
N SER A 223 13.40 -2.41 -2.97
CA SER A 223 12.63 -2.47 -4.22
C SER A 223 12.34 -1.08 -4.79
N ALA A 224 11.99 -0.10 -3.95
CA ALA A 224 11.76 1.27 -4.39
C ALA A 224 13.05 2.10 -4.46
N PHE A 225 13.95 1.96 -3.47
CA PHE A 225 15.22 2.69 -3.46
C PHE A 225 16.09 2.40 -4.70
N ARG A 226 16.04 1.17 -5.21
CA ARG A 226 16.76 0.77 -6.43
C ARG A 226 16.32 1.59 -7.64
N LEU A 227 15.07 2.02 -7.72
CA LEU A 227 14.58 2.87 -8.81
C LEU A 227 15.21 4.26 -8.74
N ALA A 228 15.30 4.86 -7.56
CA ALA A 228 15.99 6.13 -7.37
C ALA A 228 17.47 6.05 -7.72
N ARG A 229 18.15 4.96 -7.33
CA ARG A 229 19.54 4.73 -7.71
C ARG A 229 19.73 4.61 -9.23
N LEU A 230 18.89 3.82 -9.91
CA LEU A 230 18.99 3.65 -11.36
C LEU A 230 18.75 4.95 -12.12
N ALA A 231 17.79 5.77 -11.66
CA ALA A 231 17.56 7.10 -12.22
C ALA A 231 18.78 8.01 -12.02
N HIS A 232 19.37 8.01 -10.82
CA HIS A 232 20.59 8.78 -10.54
C HIS A 232 21.79 8.32 -11.37
N GLU A 233 22.00 7.01 -11.49
CA GLU A 233 23.06 6.40 -12.32
C GLU A 233 22.85 6.72 -13.83
N ALA A 234 21.62 7.00 -14.25
CA ALA A 234 21.27 7.50 -15.58
C ALA A 234 21.34 9.04 -15.71
N ASN A 235 21.84 9.75 -14.69
CA ASN A 235 21.93 11.21 -14.61
C ASN A 235 20.57 11.94 -14.59
N ALA A 236 19.47 11.26 -14.27
CA ALA A 236 18.18 11.91 -14.10
C ALA A 236 18.16 12.70 -12.78
N PRO A 237 17.82 14.01 -12.78
CA PRO A 237 17.60 14.76 -11.55
C PRO A 237 16.46 14.15 -10.73
N ILE A 238 16.63 14.13 -9.42
CA ILE A 238 15.67 13.50 -8.50
C ILE A 238 15.13 14.55 -7.54
N ALA A 239 13.81 14.73 -7.54
CA ALA A 239 13.10 15.54 -6.58
C ALA A 239 12.27 14.66 -5.64
N ALA A 240 12.07 15.09 -4.40
CA ALA A 240 11.16 14.44 -3.46
C ALA A 240 10.19 15.42 -2.81
N VAL A 241 8.92 15.00 -2.68
CA VAL A 241 7.91 15.63 -1.81
C VAL A 241 7.52 14.59 -0.77
N SER A 242 8.11 14.69 0.42
CA SER A 242 7.85 13.74 1.51
C SER A 242 8.20 14.37 2.84
N ILE A 243 7.40 14.08 3.86
CA ILE A 243 7.72 14.42 5.23
C ILE A 243 8.77 13.43 5.76
N GLY A 244 9.75 13.94 6.52
CA GLY A 244 10.78 13.14 7.16
C GLY A 244 11.94 12.74 6.25
N GLU A 245 12.86 11.92 6.76
CA GLU A 245 14.04 11.46 6.05
C GLU A 245 13.70 10.44 4.96
N THR A 246 14.45 10.50 3.86
CA THR A 246 14.40 9.44 2.83
C THR A 246 15.77 8.81 2.69
N ARG A 247 15.80 7.52 2.37
CA ARG A 247 17.05 6.80 2.08
C ARG A 247 17.84 7.41 0.91
N ALA A 248 17.17 8.16 0.04
CA ALA A 248 17.76 8.77 -1.14
C ALA A 248 18.23 10.21 -0.90
N ASP A 249 18.17 10.76 0.31
CA ASP A 249 18.43 12.18 0.57
C ASP A 249 19.78 12.67 0.02
N SER A 250 20.82 11.83 0.03
CA SER A 250 22.16 12.17 -0.50
C SER A 250 22.24 12.25 -2.03
N ILE A 251 21.23 11.78 -2.76
CA ILE A 251 21.16 11.78 -4.24
C ILE A 251 19.98 12.63 -4.77
N LEU A 252 19.26 13.34 -3.89
CA LEU A 252 18.18 14.24 -4.29
C LEU A 252 18.76 15.59 -4.73
N SER A 253 18.31 16.07 -5.88
CA SER A 253 18.54 17.45 -6.35
C SER A 253 17.64 18.45 -5.64
N LEU A 254 16.46 18.02 -5.20
CA LEU A 254 15.49 18.85 -4.46
C LEU A 254 14.68 18.00 -3.48
N LYS A 255 14.47 18.50 -2.27
CA LYS A 255 13.55 17.91 -1.31
C LYS A 255 12.61 18.97 -0.74
N ILE A 256 11.32 18.72 -0.85
CA ILE A 256 10.25 19.51 -0.23
C ILE A 256 9.69 18.71 0.93
N ASN A 257 10.00 19.13 2.15
CA ASN A 257 9.48 18.52 3.38
C ASN A 257 8.11 19.11 3.72
N ALA A 258 7.06 18.58 3.08
CA ALA A 258 5.69 19.05 3.24
C ALA A 258 4.68 17.95 2.89
N ARG A 259 3.40 18.22 3.20
CA ARG A 259 2.28 17.34 2.85
C ARG A 259 2.09 17.29 1.33
N CYS A 260 1.91 16.08 0.79
CA CYS A 260 1.82 15.87 -0.65
C CYS A 260 0.60 16.57 -1.27
N GLY A 261 -0.54 16.54 -0.55
CA GLY A 261 -1.78 17.19 -0.94
C GLY A 261 -1.73 18.71 -0.91
N GLU A 262 -0.75 19.30 -0.23
CA GLU A 262 -0.52 20.75 -0.26
C GLU A 262 0.35 21.18 -1.45
N ILE A 263 1.36 20.38 -1.78
CA ILE A 263 2.37 20.74 -2.78
C ILE A 263 1.93 20.36 -4.19
N LEU A 264 1.48 19.14 -4.42
CA LEU A 264 1.20 18.65 -5.79
C LEU A 264 0.11 19.45 -6.52
N PRO A 265 -0.99 19.90 -5.88
CA PRO A 265 -1.94 20.77 -6.56
C PRO A 265 -1.36 22.13 -7.00
N ARG A 266 -0.36 22.67 -6.28
CA ARG A 266 0.30 23.93 -6.66
C ARG A 266 1.16 23.76 -7.91
N ILE A 267 1.73 22.58 -8.13
CA ILE A 267 2.49 22.26 -9.35
C ILE A 267 1.62 22.46 -10.61
N LEU A 268 0.33 22.13 -10.52
CA LEU A 268 -0.61 22.34 -11.63
C LEU A 268 -0.88 23.81 -11.94
N GLN A 269 -0.72 24.70 -10.95
CA GLN A 269 -1.07 26.11 -11.06
C GLN A 269 0.12 27.00 -11.41
N MET A 270 1.34 26.59 -11.06
CA MET A 270 2.51 27.48 -11.11
C MET A 270 3.20 27.56 -12.48
N GLY A 271 2.89 26.69 -13.45
CA GLY A 271 3.53 26.69 -14.77
C GLY A 271 5.02 26.31 -14.72
N SER A 272 5.37 25.14 -15.28
CA SER A 272 6.73 24.58 -15.41
C SER A 272 7.66 24.77 -14.20
N LEU A 273 7.58 23.85 -13.22
CA LEU A 273 8.67 23.66 -12.26
C LEU A 273 9.86 22.99 -12.95
N SER A 274 10.98 23.70 -13.05
CA SER A 274 12.27 23.14 -13.47
C SER A 274 12.97 22.53 -12.25
N VAL A 275 13.38 21.25 -12.35
CA VAL A 275 14.27 20.66 -11.34
C VAL A 275 15.70 21.11 -11.67
N PRO A 276 16.43 21.74 -10.74
CA PRO A 276 17.83 22.13 -10.98
C PRO A 276 18.67 20.89 -11.29
N ASN A 277 19.54 20.97 -12.30
CA ASN A 277 20.53 19.92 -12.53
C ASN A 277 21.47 19.85 -11.32
N ALA A 278 21.70 18.64 -10.80
CA ALA A 278 22.75 18.44 -9.83
C ALA A 278 24.10 18.58 -10.55
N SER A 279 24.86 19.63 -10.20
CA SER A 279 26.24 19.87 -10.64
C SER A 279 27.22 18.94 -9.95
#